data_AF-A0A084TDH6-F1
#
_entry.id   AF-A0A084TDH6-F1
#
_cell.length_a   1.000
_cell.length_b   1.000
_cell.length_c   1.000
_cell.angle_alpha   90.00
_cell.angle_beta   90.00
_cell.angle_gamma   90.00
#
_symmetry.space_group_name_H-M   'P 1'
#
loop_
_entity.id
_entity.type
_entity.pdbx_description
1 polymer ?
#
loop_
_entity_poly.entity_id
_entity_poly.type
_entity_poly.pdbx_seq_one_letter_code
_entity_poly.pdbx_strand_id
1 'polypeptide(L)'
;MSSPIYTYELSAEQRACLFRIEQQMVRQQGFINLTALNEQEKGEFDKWQEQGVVTLKPLEGEGLAQSYIEKYGLTHSCSLSEQMWIAASSLRRIYACDL
;
A
#
# COMPACT_ATOMS: atom_id res chain seq x y z
N MET A 1 -5.52 28.78 0.88
CA MET A 1 -5.76 27.92 -0.30
C MET A 1 -6.18 26.57 0.24
N SER A 2 -7.46 26.25 0.17
CA SER A 2 -7.98 24.97 0.62
C SER A 2 -7.49 23.90 -0.35
N SER A 3 -6.71 22.94 0.14
CA SER A 3 -6.29 21.78 -0.65
C SER A 3 -7.55 21.13 -1.24
N PRO A 4 -7.58 20.80 -2.54
CA PRO A 4 -8.69 20.06 -3.10
C PRO A 4 -8.81 18.76 -2.30
N ILE A 5 -9.94 18.60 -1.60
CA ILE A 5 -10.32 17.31 -1.04
C ILE A 5 -10.66 16.48 -2.27
N TYR A 6 -9.66 15.79 -2.81
CA TYR A 6 -9.91 14.75 -3.78
C TYR A 6 -10.68 13.66 -3.04
N THR A 7 -12.01 13.73 -3.11
CA THR A 7 -12.84 12.53 -2.99
C THR A 7 -12.47 11.66 -4.19
N TYR A 8 -11.34 10.96 -4.10
CA TYR A 8 -11.03 9.89 -5.03
C TYR A 8 -12.11 8.83 -4.77
N GLU A 9 -13.16 8.82 -5.58
CA GLU A 9 -13.96 7.63 -5.77
C GLU A 9 -13.05 6.60 -6.43
N LEU A 10 -12.27 5.90 -5.59
CA LEU A 10 -11.43 4.80 -6.02
C LEU A 10 -12.32 3.73 -6.66
N SER A 11 -11.94 3.21 -7.82
CA SER A 11 -12.61 2.07 -8.43
C SER A 11 -12.57 0.83 -7.52
N ALA A 12 -13.34 -0.21 -7.82
CA ALA A 12 -13.31 -1.44 -7.02
C ALA A 12 -11.90 -2.07 -6.98
N GLU A 13 -11.20 -2.04 -8.10
CA GLU A 13 -9.83 -2.55 -8.28
C GLU A 13 -8.83 -1.70 -7.50
N GLN A 14 -8.97 -0.38 -7.55
CA GLN A 14 -8.14 0.55 -6.76
C GLN A 14 -8.36 0.35 -5.26
N ARG A 15 -9.61 0.20 -4.81
CA ARG A 15 -9.89 -0.10 -3.40
C ARG A 15 -9.27 -1.42 -2.97
N ALA A 16 -9.38 -2.46 -3.79
CA ALA A 16 -8.78 -3.76 -3.51
C ALA A 16 -7.25 -3.67 -3.41
N CYS A 17 -6.61 -2.98 -4.37
CA CYS A 17 -5.17 -2.75 -4.36
C CYS A 17 -4.72 -1.96 -3.12
N LEU A 18 -5.37 -0.83 -2.82
CA LEU A 18 -5.05 -0.01 -1.66
C LEU A 18 -5.21 -0.80 -0.35
N PHE A 19 -6.29 -1.56 -0.23
CA PHE A 19 -6.52 -2.41 0.94
C PHE A 19 -5.45 -3.50 1.07
N ARG A 20 -5.04 -4.13 -0.04
CA ARG A 20 -3.96 -5.12 -0.07
C ARG A 20 -2.63 -4.54 0.40
N ILE A 21 -2.24 -3.38 -0.15
CA ILE A 21 -0.99 -2.70 0.22
C ILE A 21 -1.01 -2.35 1.70
N GLU A 22 -2.09 -1.74 2.17
CA GLU A 22 -2.25 -1.31 3.56
C GLU A 22 -2.15 -2.50 4.53
N GLN A 23 -2.81 -3.62 4.22
CA GLN A 23 -2.69 -4.84 5.02
C GLN A 23 -1.26 -5.37 5.09
N GLN A 24 -0.54 -5.36 3.97
CA GLN A 24 0.86 -5.78 3.94
C GLN A 24 1.69 -4.85 4.81
N MET A 25 1.58 -3.54 4.62
CA MET A 25 2.36 -2.55 5.37
C MET A 25 2.10 -2.64 6.87
N VAL A 26 0.85 -2.83 7.33
CA VAL A 26 0.58 -2.95 8.77
C VAL A 26 1.13 -4.26 9.34
N ARG A 27 0.97 -5.38 8.63
CA ARG A 27 1.44 -6.70 9.11
C ARG A 27 2.96 -6.85 9.01
N GLN A 28 3.56 -6.15 8.06
CA GLN A 28 4.97 -6.26 7.71
C GLN A 28 5.71 -4.96 8.04
N GLN A 29 5.28 -4.16 9.03
CA GLN A 29 6.03 -3.00 9.55
C GLN A 29 6.48 -1.96 8.49
N GLY A 30 5.62 -1.68 7.52
CA GLY A 30 5.88 -0.73 6.42
C GLY A 30 6.52 -1.36 5.19
N PHE A 31 6.82 -2.66 5.23
CA PHE A 31 7.35 -3.40 4.08
C PHE A 31 6.24 -4.04 3.26
N ILE A 32 6.57 -4.39 2.01
CA ILE A 32 5.65 -5.09 1.12
C ILE A 32 6.34 -6.24 0.40
N ASN A 33 5.54 -7.21 -0.02
CA ASN A 33 5.92 -8.22 -1.00
C ASN A 33 5.21 -7.92 -2.33
N LEU A 34 5.95 -7.38 -3.29
CA LEU A 34 5.43 -7.07 -4.63
C LEU A 34 4.96 -8.30 -5.41
N THR A 35 5.48 -9.49 -5.10
CA THR A 35 5.06 -10.74 -5.76
C THR A 35 3.72 -11.25 -5.26
N ALA A 36 3.22 -10.72 -4.14
CA ALA A 36 1.91 -11.02 -3.60
C ALA A 36 0.76 -10.21 -4.25
N LEU A 37 1.09 -9.24 -5.11
CA LEU A 37 0.09 -8.50 -5.88
C LEU A 37 -0.27 -9.28 -7.15
N ASN A 38 -1.57 -9.40 -7.44
CA ASN A 38 -2.01 -9.92 -8.73
C ASN A 38 -1.77 -8.89 -9.87
N GLU A 39 -2.00 -9.30 -11.12
CA GLU A 39 -1.71 -8.44 -12.28
C GLU A 39 -2.49 -7.11 -12.28
N GLN A 40 -3.75 -7.13 -11.85
CA GLN A 40 -4.59 -5.92 -11.76
C GLN A 40 -4.12 -5.00 -10.62
N GLU A 41 -3.87 -5.56 -9.43
CA GLU A 41 -3.34 -4.83 -8.28
C GLU A 41 -1.98 -4.21 -8.62
N LYS A 42 -1.11 -4.97 -9.29
CA LYS A 42 0.19 -4.49 -9.74
C LYS A 42 0.06 -3.36 -10.76
N GLY A 43 -0.86 -3.47 -11.71
CA GLY A 43 -1.11 -2.41 -12.68
C GLY A 43 -1.53 -1.08 -12.03
N GLU A 44 -2.38 -1.12 -10.99
CA GLU A 44 -2.74 0.10 -10.24
C GLU A 44 -1.59 0.59 -9.35
N PHE A 45 -0.85 -0.34 -8.73
CA PHE A 45 0.34 -0.01 -7.93
C PHE A 45 1.38 0.75 -8.75
N ASP A 46 1.72 0.25 -9.94
CA ASP A 46 2.73 0.83 -10.82
C ASP A 46 2.33 2.26 -11.25
N LYS A 47 1.06 2.47 -11.60
CA LYS A 47 0.51 3.82 -11.89
C LYS A 47 0.66 4.77 -10.70
N TRP A 48 0.37 4.29 -9.49
CA TRP A 48 0.50 5.09 -8.28
C TRP A 48 1.94 5.40 -7.90
N GLN A 49 2.86 4.48 -8.22
CA GLN A 49 4.29 4.73 -8.07
C GLN A 49 4.76 5.81 -9.06
N GLU A 50 4.35 5.74 -10.33
CA GLU A 50 4.67 6.76 -11.34
C GLU A 50 4.12 8.14 -10.97
N GLN A 51 2.94 8.19 -10.34
CA GLN A 51 2.33 9.43 -9.84
C GLN A 51 2.95 9.96 -8.55
N GLY A 52 3.87 9.21 -7.92
CA GLY A 52 4.51 9.58 -6.66
C GLY A 52 3.60 9.49 -5.43
N VAL A 53 2.43 8.85 -5.54
CA VAL A 53 1.53 8.63 -4.39
C VAL A 53 1.88 7.37 -3.60
N VAL A 54 2.65 6.47 -4.21
CA VAL A 54 3.34 5.35 -3.56
C VAL A 54 4.84 5.50 -3.79
N THR A 55 5.64 5.32 -2.75
CA THR A 55 7.10 5.34 -2.86
C THR A 55 7.69 4.04 -2.33
N LEU A 56 8.52 3.41 -3.16
CA LEU A 56 9.33 2.26 -2.78
C LEU A 56 10.75 2.69 -2.44
N LYS A 57 11.30 2.07 -1.39
CA LYS A 57 12.71 2.17 -1.06
C LYS A 57 13.31 0.76 -0.98
N PRO A 58 14.54 0.57 -1.49
CA PRO A 58 15.21 -0.71 -1.37
C PRO A 58 15.41 -1.06 0.10
N LEU A 59 15.46 -2.36 0.41
CA LEU A 59 15.69 -2.89 1.76
C LEU A 59 17.10 -2.59 2.32
N GLU A 60 17.95 -1.89 1.57
CA GLU A 60 19.33 -1.61 1.92
C GLU A 60 19.41 -0.72 3.18
N GLY A 61 20.05 -1.25 4.24
CA GLY A 61 20.22 -0.53 5.51
C GLY A 61 19.06 -0.67 6.50
N GLU A 62 18.01 -1.42 6.16
CA GLU A 62 16.91 -1.73 7.07
C GLU A 62 17.39 -2.79 8.09
N GLY A 63 17.32 -2.50 9.39
CA GLY A 63 17.76 -3.38 10.48
C GLY A 63 16.90 -4.64 10.69
N LEU A 64 16.25 -5.13 9.64
CA LEU A 64 15.41 -6.32 9.66
C LEU A 64 16.26 -7.60 9.73
N ALA A 65 15.80 -8.56 10.53
CA ALA A 65 16.38 -9.89 10.53
C ALA A 65 16.15 -10.58 9.18
N GLN A 66 17.18 -11.21 8.63
CA GLN A 66 17.11 -11.93 7.35
C GLN A 66 15.99 -12.99 7.33
N SER A 67 15.77 -13.68 8.44
CA SER A 67 14.68 -14.66 8.59
C SER A 67 13.29 -14.03 8.47
N TYR A 68 13.14 -12.75 8.82
CA TYR A 68 11.88 -12.01 8.66
C TYR A 68 11.65 -11.64 7.20
N ILE A 69 12.69 -11.18 6.50
CA ILE A 69 12.65 -10.86 5.07
C ILE A 69 12.24 -12.10 4.27
N GLU A 70 12.88 -13.24 4.53
CA GLU A 70 12.62 -14.50 3.83
C GLU A 70 11.22 -15.04 4.12
N LYS A 71 10.79 -15.04 5.40
CA LYS A 71 9.49 -15.56 5.80
C LYS A 71 8.33 -14.86 5.12
N TYR A 72 8.43 -13.54 4.92
CA TYR A 72 7.35 -12.73 4.36
C TYR A 72 7.58 -12.34 2.89
N GLY A 73 8.73 -12.73 2.31
CA GLY A 73 9.11 -12.37 0.94
C GLY A 73 9.18 -10.87 0.73
N LEU A 74 9.70 -10.14 1.72
CA LEU A 74 9.75 -8.67 1.67
C LEU A 74 10.67 -8.25 0.52
N THR A 75 10.19 -7.32 -0.31
CA THR A 75 10.97 -6.83 -1.45
C THR A 75 11.45 -5.40 -1.24
N HIS A 76 10.62 -4.54 -0.64
CA HIS A 76 10.89 -3.11 -0.46
C HIS A 76 10.22 -2.59 0.81
N SER A 77 10.73 -1.50 1.38
CA SER A 77 9.88 -0.64 2.21
C SER A 77 8.97 0.20 1.31
N CYS A 78 7.76 0.41 1.79
CA CYS A 78 6.70 1.11 1.07
C CYS A 78 6.20 2.28 1.92
N SER A 79 5.86 3.38 1.25
CA SER A 79 5.23 4.53 1.88
C SER A 79 4.12 5.05 0.99
N LEU A 80 2.99 5.37 1.60
CA LEU A 80 1.85 6.00 0.93
C LEU A 80 1.89 7.51 1.18
N SER A 81 1.38 8.29 0.24
CA SER A 81 1.06 9.69 0.47
C SER A 81 0.03 9.83 1.61
N GLU A 82 -0.03 11.00 2.24
CA GLU A 82 -1.00 11.28 3.31
C GLU A 82 -2.45 11.04 2.85
N GLN A 83 -2.76 11.43 1.61
CA GLN A 83 -4.09 11.26 1.02
C GLN A 83 -4.44 9.77 0.87
N MET A 84 -3.48 8.95 0.42
CA MET A 84 -3.66 7.50 0.31
C MET A 84 -3.79 6.83 1.67
N TRP A 85 -3.09 7.31 2.70
CA TRP A 85 -3.27 6.86 4.08
C TRP A 85 -4.68 7.14 4.63
N ILE A 86 -5.20 8.34 4.36
CA ILE A 86 -6.57 8.74 4.75
C ILE A 86 -7.60 7.85 4.03
N ALA A 87 -7.42 7.64 2.72
CA ALA A 87 -8.29 6.77 1.93
C ALA A 87 -8.28 5.33 2.45
N ALA A 88 -7.10 4.76 2.70
CA ALA A 88 -6.96 3.39 3.17
C ALA A 88 -7.57 3.18 4.57
N SER A 89 -7.37 4.15 5.47
CA SER A 89 -7.97 4.16 6.81
C SER A 89 -9.50 4.22 6.74
N SER A 90 -10.04 4.98 5.78
CA SER A 90 -11.48 5.09 5.55
C SER A 90 -12.06 3.79 4.99
N LEU A 91 -11.37 3.14 4.05
CA LEU A 91 -11.77 1.84 3.51
C LEU A 91 -11.83 0.77 4.59
N ARG A 92 -10.84 0.72 5.50
CA ARG A 92 -10.84 -0.24 6.61
C ARG A 92 -12.10 -0.12 7.47
N ARG A 93 -12.58 1.11 7.73
CA ARG A 93 -13.83 1.32 8.49
C ARG A 93 -15.04 0.81 7.74
N ILE A 94 -15.10 1.00 6.42
CA ILE A 94 -16.20 0.49 5.59
C ILE A 94 -16.21 -1.05 5.61
N TYR A 95 -15.07 -1.68 5.31
CA TYR A 95 -14.97 -3.15 5.31
C TYR A 95 -15.16 -3.78 6.71
N ALA A 96 -14.86 -3.07 7.79
CA ALA A 96 -15.13 -3.53 9.15
C ALA A 96 -16.62 -3.45 9.55
N CYS A 97 -17.40 -2.62 8.86
CA CYS A 97 -18.86 -2.53 9.06
C CYS A 97 -19.65 -3.52 8.17
N ASP A 98 -19.04 -4.01 7.09
CA ASP A 98 -19.60 -5.04 6.20
C ASP A 98 -19.32 -6.49 6.68
N LEU A 99 -18.62 -6.67 7.80
CA LEU A 99 -18.31 -7.95 8.47
C LEU A 99 -19.16 -8.12 9.75
#